data_AF-A0A841JV53-F1
#
_entry.id   AF-A0A841JV53-F1
#
_cell.length_a   1.000
_cell.length_b   1.000
_cell.length_c   1.000
_cell.angle_alpha   90.00
_cell.angle_beta   90.00
_cell.angle_gamma   90.00
#
_symmetry.space_group_name_H-M   'P 1'
#
loop_
_entity.id
_entity.type
_entity.pdbx_description
1 polymer ?
#
loop_
_entity_poly.entity_id
_entity_poly.type
_entity_poly.pdbx_seq_one_letter_code
_entity_poly.pdbx_strand_id
1 'polypeptide(L)'
;MKTLSIDHPSVDHLELRLKTMLPEPYQESCESVLPLLMGTAGLKFGADGKVAWDQIWGSFCHLAMAGGPPHKGTLLVPARLEEINAEPERYSEVVQEICRGVGMVTGLAAELSPNPGWIRVSCSSTVMAGWLVRAIVMENVSARVDGLWLELPAGPHYRIAKEIKNVVTVIAKTSHYWVDHTSPEQHKAVESLFSAMESESPLIQIALFDRDVQPDNQKLLSGKIAGSILEKTGLSSLDQPYEGWLGLSFGDVSTAIWMMRVLAVCNTCARREGTTVFVPLDPLSDPDGEMLVRAVVRAHGFAVERKML
;
A
#
# COMPACT_ATOMS: atom_id res chain seq x y z
N MET A 1 -35.62 22.83 -6.83
CA MET A 1 -34.26 22.39 -6.45
C MET A 1 -33.96 21.12 -7.23
N LYS A 2 -33.16 21.19 -8.29
CA LYS A 2 -32.66 19.99 -8.98
C LYS A 2 -31.59 19.39 -8.07
N THR A 3 -31.85 18.21 -7.53
CA THR A 3 -30.84 17.36 -6.92
C THR A 3 -29.78 17.12 -7.99
N LEU A 4 -28.56 17.60 -7.76
CA LEU A 4 -27.41 17.20 -8.55
C LEU A 4 -27.24 15.69 -8.32
N SER A 5 -27.72 14.90 -9.27
CA SER A 5 -27.36 13.48 -9.37
C SER A 5 -25.86 13.47 -9.63
N ILE A 6 -25.07 13.17 -8.60
CA ILE A 6 -23.68 12.80 -8.79
C ILE A 6 -23.76 11.45 -9.51
N ASP A 7 -23.45 11.43 -10.80
CA ASP A 7 -23.31 10.18 -11.55
C ASP A 7 -22.27 9.33 -10.83
N HIS A 8 -22.74 8.34 -10.09
CA HIS A 8 -21.87 7.34 -9.51
C HIS A 8 -21.36 6.47 -10.66
N PRO A 9 -20.05 6.27 -10.80
CA PRO A 9 -19.52 5.40 -11.84
C PRO A 9 -20.19 4.02 -11.71
N SER A 10 -20.59 3.40 -12.82
CA SER A 10 -21.18 2.05 -12.75
C SER A 10 -20.15 1.01 -12.28
N VAL A 11 -20.63 -0.17 -11.87
CA VAL A 11 -19.75 -1.32 -11.58
C VAL A 11 -18.79 -1.61 -12.75
N ASP A 12 -19.27 -1.54 -14.00
CA ASP A 12 -18.46 -1.72 -15.21
C ASP A 12 -17.30 -0.71 -15.30
N HIS A 13 -17.55 0.54 -14.92
CA HIS A 13 -16.50 1.57 -14.91
C HIS A 13 -15.42 1.26 -13.88
N LEU A 14 -15.79 0.78 -12.70
CA LEU A 14 -14.82 0.34 -11.70
C LEU A 14 -14.02 -0.88 -12.14
N GLU A 15 -14.67 -1.86 -12.77
CA GLU A 15 -13.96 -3.01 -13.34
C GLU A 15 -12.92 -2.56 -14.36
N LEU A 16 -13.26 -1.60 -15.21
CA LEU A 16 -12.32 -1.02 -16.16
C LEU A 16 -11.13 -0.33 -15.47
N ARG A 17 -11.38 0.40 -14.37
CA ARG A 17 -10.29 0.97 -13.55
C ARG A 17 -9.39 -0.11 -12.97
N LEU A 18 -9.98 -1.19 -12.45
CA LEU A 18 -9.25 -2.32 -11.88
C LEU A 18 -8.38 -2.98 -12.93
N LYS A 19 -8.95 -3.31 -14.10
CA LYS A 19 -8.21 -3.89 -15.23
C LYS A 19 -7.05 -2.99 -15.65
N THR A 20 -7.29 -1.68 -15.78
CA THR A 20 -6.23 -0.71 -16.13
C THR A 20 -5.07 -0.74 -15.12
N MET A 21 -5.38 -0.84 -13.82
CA MET A 21 -4.38 -0.82 -12.74
C MET A 21 -3.58 -2.14 -12.61
N LEU A 22 -4.17 -3.27 -12.97
CA LEU A 22 -3.55 -4.59 -12.83
C LEU A 22 -2.56 -4.89 -13.95
N PRO A 23 -1.40 -5.52 -13.67
CA PRO A 23 -0.50 -5.96 -14.73
C PRO A 23 -1.19 -6.86 -15.75
N GLU A 24 -0.76 -6.78 -17.01
CA GLU A 24 -1.38 -7.43 -18.17
C GLU A 24 -1.79 -8.90 -17.94
N PRO A 25 -0.95 -9.77 -17.35
CA PRO A 25 -1.33 -11.17 -17.11
C PRO A 25 -2.57 -11.36 -16.22
N TYR A 26 -2.92 -10.35 -15.42
CA TYR A 26 -4.01 -10.42 -14.44
C TYR A 26 -5.30 -9.74 -14.90
N GLN A 27 -5.30 -8.98 -15.99
CA GLN A 27 -6.47 -8.20 -16.41
C GLN A 27 -7.70 -9.07 -16.69
N GLU A 28 -7.49 -10.29 -17.20
CA GLU A 28 -8.56 -11.25 -17.52
C GLU A 28 -8.63 -12.45 -16.55
N SER A 29 -7.76 -12.49 -15.53
CA SER A 29 -7.60 -13.66 -14.67
C SER A 29 -7.60 -13.36 -13.16
N CYS A 30 -7.77 -12.10 -12.75
CA CYS A 30 -7.63 -11.70 -11.34
C CYS A 30 -8.63 -12.35 -10.37
N GLU A 31 -9.76 -12.88 -10.85
CA GLU A 31 -10.74 -13.64 -10.06
C GLU A 31 -10.26 -15.08 -9.77
N SER A 32 -9.32 -15.60 -10.56
CA SER A 32 -8.79 -16.97 -10.44
C SER A 32 -7.51 -17.07 -9.59
N VAL A 33 -6.93 -15.92 -9.19
CA VAL A 33 -5.70 -15.88 -8.40
C VAL A 33 -5.99 -16.25 -6.95
N LEU A 34 -5.43 -17.36 -6.48
CA LEU A 34 -5.54 -17.80 -5.10
C LEU A 34 -4.37 -17.27 -4.25
N PRO A 35 -4.61 -16.88 -2.98
CA PRO A 35 -3.56 -16.36 -2.10
C PRO A 35 -2.69 -17.47 -1.50
N LEU A 36 -2.01 -18.24 -2.36
CA LEU A 36 -1.12 -19.33 -1.94
C LEU A 36 0.30 -18.81 -1.69
N LEU A 37 0.80 -19.00 -0.45
CA LEU A 37 2.14 -18.59 -0.05
C LEU A 37 3.21 -19.47 -0.70
N MET A 38 4.29 -18.85 -1.19
CA MET A 38 5.51 -19.56 -1.56
C MET A 38 6.54 -19.51 -0.42
N GLY A 39 7.47 -20.46 -0.44
CA GLY A 39 8.61 -20.47 0.48
C GLY A 39 9.51 -19.24 0.29
N THR A 40 10.14 -18.78 1.37
CA THR A 40 11.11 -17.68 1.32
C THR A 40 12.46 -18.21 0.81
N ALA A 41 13.02 -17.59 -0.24
CA ALA A 41 14.37 -17.92 -0.71
C ALA A 41 15.42 -17.72 0.41
N GLY A 42 16.49 -18.51 0.47
CA GLY A 42 17.60 -18.26 1.40
C GLY A 42 18.38 -16.99 1.07
N LEU A 43 19.05 -16.38 2.05
CA LEU A 43 20.01 -15.31 1.73
C LEU A 43 21.23 -15.90 1.00
N LYS A 44 21.73 -15.18 0.00
CA LYS A 44 23.02 -15.44 -0.64
C LYS A 44 23.97 -14.29 -0.32
N PHE A 45 25.24 -14.59 -0.18
CA PHE A 45 26.28 -13.62 0.17
C PHE A 45 27.31 -13.54 -0.95
N GLY A 46 27.74 -12.32 -1.26
CA GLY A 46 28.78 -12.05 -2.24
C GLY A 46 30.18 -12.26 -1.66
N ALA A 47 31.19 -12.05 -2.51
CA ALA A 47 32.61 -12.17 -2.11
C ALA A 47 33.03 -11.15 -1.03
N ASP A 48 32.30 -10.05 -0.90
CA ASP A 48 32.48 -9.01 0.13
C ASP A 48 31.84 -9.37 1.48
N GLY A 49 31.23 -10.57 1.59
CA GLY A 49 30.51 -11.02 2.78
C GLY A 49 29.17 -10.33 3.01
N LYS A 50 28.73 -9.45 2.10
CA LYS A 50 27.43 -8.79 2.18
C LYS A 50 26.39 -9.58 1.40
N VAL A 51 25.12 -9.29 1.65
CA VAL A 51 24.01 -9.93 0.95
C VAL A 51 24.05 -9.56 -0.55
N ALA A 52 24.07 -10.56 -1.42
CA ALA A 52 23.98 -10.39 -2.86
C ALA A 52 22.51 -10.29 -3.28
N TRP A 53 21.89 -9.12 -3.02
CA TRP A 53 20.44 -8.93 -3.15
C TRP A 53 19.92 -9.29 -4.54
N ASP A 54 20.64 -8.93 -5.58
CA ASP A 54 20.39 -9.24 -7.00
C ASP A 54 20.40 -10.74 -7.34
N GLN A 55 20.99 -11.59 -6.50
CA GLN A 55 21.15 -13.02 -6.77
C GLN A 55 20.23 -13.92 -5.94
N ILE A 56 19.41 -13.35 -5.05
CA ILE A 56 18.52 -14.12 -4.15
C ILE A 56 17.26 -14.62 -4.87
N TRP A 57 16.87 -13.97 -5.97
CA TRP A 57 15.57 -14.16 -6.59
C TRP A 57 15.58 -15.31 -7.59
N GLY A 58 14.48 -16.06 -7.66
CA GLY A 58 14.23 -17.06 -8.70
C GLY A 58 12.88 -16.80 -9.38
N SER A 59 11.83 -16.68 -8.58
CA SER A 59 10.50 -16.22 -9.00
C SER A 59 9.82 -15.47 -7.85
N PHE A 60 8.78 -14.69 -8.17
CA PHE A 60 7.94 -13.99 -7.20
C PHE A 60 6.55 -14.62 -7.14
N CYS A 61 5.90 -14.52 -5.97
CA CYS A 61 4.47 -14.82 -5.86
C CYS A 61 3.64 -13.85 -6.72
N HIS A 62 2.36 -14.20 -6.92
CA HIS A 62 1.37 -13.24 -7.44
C HIS A 62 1.31 -11.98 -6.56
N LEU A 63 1.04 -10.83 -7.19
CA LEU A 63 0.82 -9.57 -6.47
C LEU A 63 -0.41 -9.66 -5.59
N ALA A 64 -0.35 -9.07 -4.40
CA ALA A 64 -1.51 -8.88 -3.54
C ALA A 64 -2.60 -8.04 -4.24
N MET A 65 -2.19 -7.05 -5.05
CA MET A 65 -3.09 -6.28 -5.92
C MET A 65 -3.88 -7.19 -6.87
N ALA A 66 -3.21 -8.22 -7.41
CA ALA A 66 -3.81 -9.23 -8.27
C ALA A 66 -4.50 -10.37 -7.49
N GLY A 67 -4.64 -10.30 -6.16
CA GLY A 67 -5.31 -11.32 -5.32
C GLY A 67 -4.39 -12.37 -4.72
N GLY A 68 -3.08 -12.27 -4.99
CA GLY A 68 -2.07 -13.08 -4.32
C GLY A 68 -2.03 -12.83 -2.81
N PRO A 69 -1.25 -13.62 -2.06
CA PRO A 69 -1.05 -13.34 -0.65
C PRO A 69 -0.15 -12.10 -0.49
N PRO A 70 -0.43 -11.21 0.48
CA PRO A 70 0.49 -10.14 0.84
C PRO A 70 1.81 -10.70 1.40
N HIS A 71 2.87 -9.90 1.32
CA HIS A 71 4.20 -10.26 1.80
C HIS A 71 4.27 -10.34 3.33
N LYS A 72 4.12 -11.56 3.88
CA LYS A 72 4.10 -11.90 5.32
C LYS A 72 2.98 -11.18 6.10
N GLY A 73 2.46 -11.87 7.11
CA GLY A 73 1.09 -11.65 7.60
C GLY A 73 0.74 -10.31 8.25
N THR A 74 1.71 -9.53 8.74
CA THR A 74 1.47 -8.30 9.51
C THR A 74 2.17 -7.09 8.88
N LEU A 75 1.58 -5.91 9.00
CA LEU A 75 2.17 -4.66 8.50
C LEU A 75 3.61 -4.42 9.03
N LEU A 76 4.54 -4.16 8.12
CA LEU A 76 5.87 -3.64 8.43
C LEU A 76 5.84 -2.10 8.48
N VAL A 77 6.14 -1.52 9.64
CA VAL A 77 6.01 -0.08 9.95
C VAL A 77 7.36 0.61 10.15
N PRO A 78 7.50 1.91 9.86
CA PRO A 78 8.70 2.67 10.18
C PRO A 78 8.99 2.66 11.69
N ALA A 79 10.26 2.80 12.09
CA ALA A 79 10.59 3.02 13.49
C ALA A 79 10.19 4.42 13.96
N ARG A 80 9.90 4.55 15.26
CA ARG A 80 9.62 5.85 15.88
C ARG A 80 10.91 6.63 16.13
N LEU A 81 10.77 7.95 16.26
CA LEU A 81 11.90 8.84 16.52
C LEU A 81 12.64 8.48 17.82
N GLU A 82 11.94 8.05 18.86
CA GLU A 82 12.55 7.62 20.12
C GLU A 82 13.44 6.38 19.94
N GLU A 83 13.00 5.42 19.14
CA GLU A 83 13.76 4.20 18.83
C GLU A 83 15.01 4.53 18.03
N ILE A 84 14.89 5.45 17.07
CA ILE A 84 16.02 5.92 16.25
C ILE A 84 17.03 6.67 17.11
N ASN A 85 16.58 7.55 17.99
CA ASN A 85 17.44 8.30 18.89
C ASN A 85 18.16 7.40 19.90
N ALA A 86 17.58 6.26 20.27
CA ALA A 86 18.22 5.27 21.15
C ALA A 86 19.37 4.52 20.45
N GLU A 87 19.27 4.27 19.14
CA GLU A 87 20.27 3.49 18.37
C GLU A 87 20.58 4.12 16.99
N PRO A 88 21.14 5.35 16.93
CA PRO A 88 21.28 6.10 15.69
C PRO A 88 22.30 5.48 14.70
N GLU A 89 23.39 4.90 15.21
CA GLU A 89 24.39 4.22 14.38
C GLU A 89 23.77 2.99 13.70
N ARG A 90 23.04 2.18 14.48
CA ARG A 90 22.34 1.00 13.97
C ARG A 90 21.28 1.38 12.94
N TYR A 91 20.53 2.46 13.17
CA TYR A 91 19.58 2.97 12.18
C TYR A 91 20.27 3.35 10.87
N SER A 92 21.41 4.05 10.94
CA SER A 92 22.20 4.41 9.75
C SER A 92 22.66 3.17 8.96
N GLU A 93 23.14 2.13 9.64
CA GLU A 93 23.52 0.86 8.99
C GLU A 93 22.34 0.19 8.27
N VAL A 94 21.17 0.13 8.93
CA VAL A 94 19.94 -0.43 8.35
C VAL A 94 19.54 0.34 7.10
N VAL A 95 19.50 1.67 7.18
CA VAL A 95 19.17 2.54 6.04
C VAL A 95 20.11 2.31 4.87
N GLN A 96 21.42 2.32 5.12
CA GLN A 96 22.42 2.09 4.09
C GLN A 96 22.23 0.73 3.41
N GLU A 97 21.92 -0.31 4.18
CA GLU A 97 21.73 -1.65 3.64
C GLU A 97 20.42 -1.80 2.85
N ILE A 98 19.33 -1.18 3.29
CA ILE A 98 18.08 -1.14 2.52
C ILE A 98 18.32 -0.38 1.20
N CYS A 99 18.92 0.82 1.25
CA CYS A 99 19.21 1.60 0.03
C CYS A 99 20.10 0.84 -0.94
N ARG A 100 21.13 0.15 -0.45
CA ARG A 100 21.98 -0.73 -1.27
C ARG A 100 21.16 -1.85 -1.91
N GLY A 101 20.32 -2.53 -1.14
CA GLY A 101 19.46 -3.60 -1.64
C GLY A 101 18.49 -3.11 -2.71
N VAL A 102 17.81 -1.98 -2.47
CA VAL A 102 16.91 -1.34 -3.45
C VAL A 102 17.65 -1.07 -4.75
N GLY A 103 18.82 -0.40 -4.68
CA GLY A 103 19.61 -0.08 -5.87
C GLY A 103 20.05 -1.32 -6.65
N MET A 104 20.46 -2.38 -5.96
CA MET A 104 20.88 -3.63 -6.61
C MET A 104 19.75 -4.35 -7.35
N VAL A 105 18.54 -4.37 -6.78
CA VAL A 105 17.43 -5.18 -7.31
C VAL A 105 16.51 -4.43 -8.27
N THR A 106 16.53 -3.09 -8.22
CA THR A 106 15.66 -2.25 -9.06
C THR A 106 16.42 -1.31 -9.99
N GLY A 107 17.70 -1.03 -9.69
CA GLY A 107 18.45 0.04 -10.35
C GLY A 107 18.01 1.46 -9.95
N LEU A 108 17.00 1.62 -9.08
CA LEU A 108 16.52 2.93 -8.63
C LEU A 108 17.44 3.52 -7.56
N ALA A 109 17.60 4.83 -7.58
CA ALA A 109 18.34 5.55 -6.55
C ALA A 109 17.54 5.57 -5.25
N ALA A 110 18.19 5.19 -4.15
CA ALA A 110 17.60 5.19 -2.81
C ALA A 110 18.53 5.89 -1.81
N GLU A 111 17.94 6.67 -0.91
CA GLU A 111 18.66 7.44 0.09
C GLU A 111 17.86 7.60 1.39
N LEU A 112 18.51 8.09 2.44
CA LEU A 112 17.85 8.43 3.70
C LEU A 112 16.77 9.49 3.45
N SER A 113 15.57 9.28 3.99
CA SER A 113 14.52 10.28 3.95
C SER A 113 14.79 11.40 4.98
N PRO A 114 14.40 12.66 4.71
CA PRO A 114 14.29 13.67 5.75
C PRO A 114 13.30 13.33 6.87
N ASN A 115 12.40 12.36 6.65
CA ASN A 115 11.43 11.88 7.63
C ASN A 115 12.03 10.67 8.40
N PRO A 116 12.18 10.74 9.74
CA PRO A 116 12.69 9.65 10.56
C PRO A 116 11.89 8.35 10.36
N GLY A 117 12.60 7.22 10.31
CA GLY A 117 12.00 5.90 10.12
C GLY A 117 11.77 5.53 8.66
N TRP A 118 12.21 6.37 7.72
CA TRP A 118 11.99 6.16 6.29
C TRP A 118 13.29 6.27 5.49
N ILE A 119 13.35 5.50 4.40
CA ILE A 119 14.19 5.79 3.23
C ILE A 119 13.30 6.36 2.13
N ARG A 120 13.88 7.03 1.13
CA ARG A 120 13.18 7.45 -0.08
C ARG A 120 13.85 6.88 -1.33
N VAL A 121 13.03 6.49 -2.29
CA VAL A 121 13.42 5.90 -3.58
C VAL A 121 12.93 6.81 -4.69
N SER A 122 13.83 7.21 -5.59
CA SER A 122 13.50 8.05 -6.74
C SER A 122 12.88 7.19 -7.84
N CYS A 123 11.60 7.42 -8.14
CA CYS A 123 10.92 6.77 -9.25
C CYS A 123 11.12 7.56 -10.56
N SER A 124 11.05 6.88 -11.69
CA SER A 124 11.22 7.51 -13.01
C SER A 124 10.04 8.41 -13.43
N SER A 125 8.87 8.23 -12.80
CA SER A 125 7.68 9.04 -13.01
C SER A 125 6.77 9.03 -11.77
N THR A 126 5.88 10.02 -11.68
CA THR A 126 4.86 10.09 -10.63
C THR A 126 3.85 8.95 -10.77
N VAL A 127 3.63 8.48 -12.00
CA VAL A 127 2.79 7.31 -12.31
C VAL A 127 3.38 6.04 -11.71
N MET A 128 4.70 5.81 -11.90
CA MET A 128 5.39 4.69 -11.27
C MET A 128 5.31 4.79 -9.74
N ALA A 129 5.61 5.95 -9.17
CA ALA A 129 5.57 6.14 -7.71
C ALA A 129 4.17 5.88 -7.14
N GLY A 130 3.12 6.41 -7.80
CA GLY A 130 1.72 6.19 -7.44
C GLY A 130 1.28 4.73 -7.59
N TRP A 131 1.75 4.02 -8.60
CA TRP A 131 1.43 2.61 -8.77
C TRP A 131 2.13 1.75 -7.70
N LEU A 132 3.42 2.00 -7.48
CA LEU A 132 4.23 1.28 -6.49
C LEU A 132 3.72 1.47 -5.07
N VAL A 133 3.34 2.69 -4.66
CA VAL A 133 2.84 2.91 -3.28
C VAL A 133 1.58 2.07 -3.01
N ARG A 134 0.64 1.99 -3.96
CA ARG A 134 -0.56 1.15 -3.83
C ARG A 134 -0.18 -0.32 -3.75
N ALA A 135 0.69 -0.79 -4.65
CA ALA A 135 1.12 -2.18 -4.69
C ALA A 135 1.85 -2.60 -3.40
N ILE A 136 2.76 -1.78 -2.90
CA ILE A 136 3.57 -2.08 -1.71
C ILE A 136 2.71 -2.07 -0.44
N VAL A 137 1.80 -1.10 -0.31
CA VAL A 137 0.83 -1.08 0.80
C VAL A 137 0.01 -2.37 0.82
N MET A 138 -0.51 -2.80 -0.34
CA MET A 138 -1.29 -4.03 -0.45
C MET A 138 -0.48 -5.29 -0.08
N GLU A 139 0.86 -5.22 -0.14
CA GLU A 139 1.77 -6.27 0.30
C GLU A 139 2.11 -6.21 1.80
N ASN A 140 1.41 -5.39 2.59
CA ASN A 140 1.64 -5.17 4.03
C ASN A 140 3.02 -4.60 4.38
N VAL A 141 3.56 -3.74 3.54
CA VAL A 141 4.68 -2.86 3.90
C VAL A 141 4.20 -1.42 3.84
N SER A 142 4.40 -0.65 4.91
CA SER A 142 4.05 0.76 4.91
C SER A 142 4.78 1.47 3.77
N ALA A 143 4.07 2.29 3.01
CA ALA A 143 4.68 3.11 1.98
C ALA A 143 3.87 4.40 1.82
N ARG A 144 4.56 5.45 1.38
CA ARG A 144 3.94 6.71 1.00
C ARG A 144 4.63 7.30 -0.22
N VAL A 145 3.93 8.18 -0.90
CA VAL A 145 4.45 8.88 -2.08
C VAL A 145 4.38 10.40 -1.89
N ASP A 146 5.44 11.07 -2.31
CA ASP A 146 5.53 12.52 -2.45
C ASP A 146 6.16 12.85 -3.81
N GLY A 147 5.30 13.15 -4.80
CA GLY A 147 5.71 13.36 -6.19
C GLY A 147 6.41 12.12 -6.78
N LEU A 148 7.71 12.23 -7.03
CA LEU A 148 8.55 11.16 -7.56
C LEU A 148 9.16 10.26 -6.48
N TRP A 149 9.05 10.66 -5.21
CA TRP A 149 9.67 9.96 -4.09
C TRP A 149 8.71 8.95 -3.49
N LEU A 150 9.12 7.69 -3.50
CA LEU A 150 8.47 6.62 -2.77
C LEU A 150 9.22 6.39 -1.46
N GLU A 151 8.54 6.49 -0.32
CA GLU A 151 9.15 6.21 0.97
C GLU A 151 8.84 4.79 1.45
N LEU A 152 9.86 4.13 2.00
CA LEU A 152 9.80 2.78 2.53
C LEU A 152 10.36 2.76 3.97
N PRO A 153 9.89 1.86 4.83
CA PRO A 153 10.15 1.94 6.26
C PRO A 153 11.54 1.38 6.58
N ALA A 154 12.14 1.95 7.61
CA ALA A 154 13.41 1.53 8.18
C ALA A 154 13.35 1.68 9.71
N GLY A 155 14.17 0.90 10.41
CA GLY A 155 14.26 0.98 11.86
C GLY A 155 15.51 0.31 12.39
N PRO A 156 16.10 0.79 13.50
CA PRO A 156 17.33 0.21 14.04
C PRO A 156 17.18 -1.29 14.39
N HIS A 157 15.98 -1.70 14.82
CA HIS A 157 15.66 -3.08 15.16
C HIS A 157 15.48 -4.02 13.94
N TYR A 158 15.53 -3.49 12.70
CA TYR A 158 15.34 -4.29 11.50
C TYR A 158 16.52 -5.26 11.29
N ARG A 159 16.18 -6.53 11.05
CA ARG A 159 17.14 -7.62 10.86
C ARG A 159 17.28 -7.93 9.37
N ILE A 160 18.51 -8.22 8.95
CA ILE A 160 18.87 -8.54 7.55
C ILE A 160 17.96 -9.63 6.97
N ALA A 161 17.85 -10.77 7.66
CA ALA A 161 17.08 -11.92 7.18
C ALA A 161 15.55 -11.77 7.30
N LYS A 162 15.05 -10.67 7.87
CA LYS A 162 13.64 -10.45 8.15
C LYS A 162 13.17 -9.10 7.61
N GLU A 163 13.20 -8.05 8.42
CA GLU A 163 12.56 -6.78 8.09
C GLU A 163 13.24 -6.09 6.88
N ILE A 164 14.58 -6.02 6.87
CA ILE A 164 15.34 -5.47 5.72
C ILE A 164 15.02 -6.24 4.44
N LYS A 165 15.09 -7.58 4.51
CA LYS A 165 14.73 -8.44 3.39
C LYS A 165 13.31 -8.20 2.92
N ASN A 166 12.36 -7.99 3.82
CA ASN A 166 10.97 -7.75 3.42
C ASN A 166 10.83 -6.45 2.62
N VAL A 167 11.49 -5.36 3.05
CA VAL A 167 11.51 -4.09 2.32
C VAL A 167 12.15 -4.26 0.93
N VAL A 168 13.32 -4.91 0.86
CA VAL A 168 14.01 -5.13 -0.42
C VAL A 168 13.21 -6.07 -1.34
N THR A 169 12.55 -7.08 -0.79
CA THR A 169 11.74 -8.03 -1.57
C THR A 169 10.50 -7.36 -2.13
N VAL A 170 9.80 -6.54 -1.34
CA VAL A 170 8.54 -5.93 -1.79
C VAL A 170 8.80 -4.96 -2.94
N ILE A 171 9.82 -4.09 -2.82
CA ILE A 171 10.15 -3.14 -3.89
C ILE A 171 10.68 -3.86 -5.13
N ALA A 172 11.47 -4.93 -4.98
CA ALA A 172 11.89 -5.76 -6.10
C ALA A 172 10.68 -6.37 -6.83
N LYS A 173 9.78 -7.00 -6.08
CA LYS A 173 8.56 -7.62 -6.60
C LYS A 173 7.70 -6.60 -7.35
N THR A 174 7.35 -5.49 -6.71
CA THR A 174 6.45 -4.50 -7.33
C THR A 174 7.11 -3.80 -8.52
N SER A 175 8.41 -3.53 -8.46
CA SER A 175 9.13 -2.94 -9.60
C SER A 175 9.22 -3.91 -10.78
N HIS A 176 9.44 -5.20 -10.54
CA HIS A 176 9.41 -6.24 -11.56
C HIS A 176 8.04 -6.34 -12.26
N TYR A 177 6.94 -6.26 -11.51
CA TYR A 177 5.62 -6.25 -12.13
C TYR A 177 5.34 -4.95 -12.92
N TRP A 178 5.83 -3.81 -12.44
CA TRP A 178 5.69 -2.56 -13.18
C TRP A 178 6.55 -2.57 -14.46
N VAL A 179 7.83 -2.92 -14.37
CA VAL A 179 8.76 -2.82 -15.50
C VAL A 179 8.55 -3.94 -16.51
N ASP A 180 8.38 -5.19 -16.04
CA ASP A 180 8.39 -6.36 -16.92
C ASP A 180 6.99 -6.86 -17.31
N HIS A 181 5.93 -6.41 -16.62
CA HIS A 181 4.55 -6.89 -16.83
C HIS A 181 3.53 -5.79 -17.12
N THR A 182 3.97 -4.56 -17.38
CA THR A 182 3.09 -3.51 -17.89
C THR A 182 3.74 -2.82 -19.09
N SER A 183 3.02 -2.77 -20.21
CA SER A 183 3.49 -2.12 -21.44
C SER A 183 3.52 -0.59 -21.33
N PRO A 184 4.24 0.11 -22.23
CA PRO A 184 4.17 1.57 -22.34
C PRO A 184 2.75 2.10 -22.58
N GLU A 185 1.93 1.37 -23.32
CA GLU A 185 0.50 1.67 -23.53
C GLU A 185 -0.26 1.58 -22.20
N GLN A 186 0.02 0.55 -21.41
CA GLN A 186 -0.57 0.41 -20.09
C GLN A 186 -0.10 1.53 -19.14
N HIS A 187 1.17 1.94 -19.17
CA HIS A 187 1.65 3.06 -18.35
C HIS A 187 0.85 4.35 -18.63
N LYS A 188 0.56 4.65 -19.90
CA LYS A 188 -0.28 5.80 -20.30
C LYS A 188 -1.73 5.66 -19.86
N ALA A 189 -2.27 4.44 -19.91
CA ALA A 189 -3.63 4.18 -19.42
C ALA A 189 -3.71 4.38 -17.90
N VAL A 190 -2.72 3.92 -17.14
CA VAL A 190 -2.60 4.14 -15.69
C VAL A 190 -2.43 5.63 -15.38
N GLU A 191 -1.63 6.36 -16.15
CA GLU A 191 -1.46 7.81 -16.02
C GLU A 191 -2.80 8.57 -16.19
N SER A 192 -3.54 8.22 -17.24
CA SER A 192 -4.86 8.79 -17.52
C SER A 192 -5.85 8.47 -16.40
N LEU A 193 -5.82 7.23 -15.91
CA LEU A 193 -6.63 6.80 -14.77
C LEU A 193 -6.28 7.59 -13.50
N PHE A 194 -4.99 7.77 -13.20
CA PHE A 194 -4.55 8.52 -12.02
C PHE A 194 -4.99 9.98 -12.10
N SER A 195 -4.87 10.60 -13.28
CA SER A 195 -5.35 11.96 -13.51
C SER A 195 -6.87 12.08 -13.28
N ALA A 196 -7.65 11.11 -13.76
CA ALA A 196 -9.08 11.07 -13.53
C ALA A 196 -9.43 10.89 -12.03
N MET A 197 -8.77 9.95 -11.35
CA MET A 197 -8.98 9.71 -9.92
C MET A 197 -8.61 10.92 -9.07
N GLU A 198 -7.49 11.58 -9.36
CA GLU A 198 -7.04 12.78 -8.63
C GLU A 198 -8.02 13.94 -8.76
N SER A 199 -8.73 14.04 -9.89
CA SER A 199 -9.79 15.04 -10.08
C SER A 199 -11.06 14.77 -9.25
N GLU A 200 -11.26 13.53 -8.79
CA GLU A 200 -12.41 13.12 -7.96
C GLU A 200 -12.11 13.23 -6.46
N SER A 201 -10.90 12.85 -6.07
CA SER A 201 -10.40 12.86 -4.70
C SER A 201 -8.87 12.78 -4.76
N PRO A 202 -8.11 13.46 -3.88
CA PRO A 202 -6.68 13.21 -3.76
C PRO A 202 -6.41 11.77 -3.30
N LEU A 203 -5.17 11.30 -3.51
CA LEU A 203 -4.72 10.00 -2.99
C LEU A 203 -4.76 9.98 -1.45
N ILE A 204 -5.63 9.15 -0.90
CA ILE A 204 -5.69 8.90 0.54
C ILE A 204 -4.64 7.84 0.90
N GLN A 205 -3.62 8.25 1.67
CA GLN A 205 -2.51 7.42 2.13
C GLN A 205 -2.19 7.72 3.60
N ILE A 206 -1.24 6.99 4.19
CA ILE A 206 -0.84 7.24 5.58
C ILE A 206 -0.16 8.60 5.75
N ALA A 207 -0.46 9.30 6.85
CA ALA A 207 0.21 10.54 7.22
C ALA A 207 1.65 10.29 7.71
N LEU A 208 2.51 11.31 7.58
CA LEU A 208 3.77 11.37 8.32
C LEU A 208 3.46 11.76 9.77
N PHE A 209 3.58 10.80 10.68
CA PHE A 209 3.49 11.06 12.11
C PHE A 209 4.82 11.59 12.64
N ASP A 210 5.23 12.78 12.19
CA ASP A 210 6.52 13.33 12.63
C ASP A 210 6.40 14.63 13.44
N ARG A 211 5.25 15.31 13.45
CA ARG A 211 5.03 16.49 14.33
C ARG A 211 3.57 16.60 14.74
N ASP A 212 3.33 16.69 16.05
CA ASP A 212 2.14 17.25 16.68
C ASP A 212 0.79 16.51 16.58
N VAL A 213 0.70 15.29 16.02
CA VAL A 213 -0.54 14.50 16.11
C VAL A 213 -0.65 13.88 17.50
N GLN A 214 -1.43 14.52 18.37
CA GLN A 214 -1.77 13.94 19.68
C GLN A 214 -2.50 12.59 19.47
N PRO A 215 -2.05 11.49 20.11
CA PRO A 215 -2.69 10.17 19.99
C PRO A 215 -4.19 10.20 20.26
N ASP A 216 -4.64 11.09 21.16
CA ASP A 216 -6.05 11.28 21.50
C ASP A 216 -6.87 11.82 20.31
N ASN A 217 -6.30 12.71 19.50
CA ASN A 217 -6.96 13.25 18.31
C ASN A 217 -7.11 12.19 17.22
N GLN A 218 -6.09 11.34 17.05
CA GLN A 218 -6.16 10.23 16.10
C GLN A 218 -7.21 9.19 16.53
N LYS A 219 -7.27 8.86 17.83
CA LYS A 219 -8.28 7.95 18.37
C LYS A 219 -9.70 8.50 18.20
N LEU A 220 -9.89 9.81 18.45
CA LEU A 220 -11.16 10.48 18.24
C LEU A 220 -11.59 10.46 16.76
N LEU A 221 -10.66 10.78 15.86
CA LEU A 221 -10.91 10.73 14.41
C LEU A 221 -11.25 9.30 13.95
N SER A 222 -10.46 8.32 14.39
CA SER A 222 -10.71 6.91 14.10
C SER A 222 -12.12 6.48 14.56
N GLY A 223 -12.53 6.85 15.78
CA GLY A 223 -13.87 6.58 16.30
C GLY A 223 -14.99 7.27 15.51
N LYS A 224 -14.80 8.53 15.10
CA LYS A 224 -15.74 9.28 14.26
C LYS A 224 -15.92 8.62 12.89
N ILE A 225 -14.83 8.24 12.24
CA ILE A 225 -14.83 7.56 10.93
C ILE A 225 -15.49 6.19 11.06
N ALA A 226 -15.09 5.40 12.05
CA ALA A 226 -15.65 4.09 12.32
C ALA A 226 -17.17 4.15 12.53
N GLY A 227 -17.65 5.08 13.36
CA GLY A 227 -19.08 5.29 13.58
C GLY A 227 -19.83 5.67 12.30
N SER A 228 -19.26 6.57 11.49
CA SER A 228 -19.86 7.00 10.22
C SER A 228 -19.91 5.87 9.19
N ILE A 229 -18.87 5.04 9.11
CA ILE A 229 -18.84 3.85 8.23
C ILE A 229 -19.89 2.85 8.70
N LEU A 230 -19.94 2.55 10.01
CA LEU A 230 -20.92 1.62 10.58
C LEU A 230 -22.36 2.06 10.28
N GLU A 231 -22.68 3.34 10.50
CA GLU A 231 -24.02 3.89 10.24
C GLU A 231 -24.42 3.75 8.77
N LYS A 232 -23.49 4.00 7.84
CA LYS A 232 -23.78 4.06 6.40
C LYS A 232 -23.69 2.71 5.68
N THR A 233 -22.92 1.76 6.22
CA THR A 233 -22.59 0.50 5.53
C THR A 233 -22.89 -0.74 6.36
N GLY A 234 -23.00 -0.62 7.68
CA GLY A 234 -23.06 -1.76 8.59
C GLY A 234 -21.69 -2.42 8.86
N LEU A 235 -20.61 -1.98 8.20
CA LEU A 235 -19.28 -2.51 8.43
C LEU A 235 -18.77 -2.14 9.83
N SER A 236 -18.33 -3.15 10.58
CA SER A 236 -17.73 -2.96 11.88
C SER A 236 -16.24 -2.69 11.77
N SER A 237 -15.75 -1.74 12.57
CA SER A 237 -14.32 -1.51 12.74
C SER A 237 -13.74 -2.44 13.81
N LEU A 238 -12.48 -2.85 13.63
CA LEU A 238 -11.71 -3.55 14.66
C LEU A 238 -10.76 -2.57 15.35
N ASP A 239 -10.70 -2.65 16.67
CA ASP A 239 -9.65 -1.99 17.44
C ASP A 239 -8.34 -2.76 17.22
N GLN A 240 -7.39 -2.14 16.53
CA GLN A 240 -6.16 -2.76 16.06
C GLN A 240 -4.98 -1.82 16.34
N PRO A 241 -3.78 -2.36 16.64
CA PRO A 241 -2.66 -1.56 17.16
C PRO A 241 -1.92 -0.74 16.09
N TYR A 242 -2.41 -0.70 14.85
CA TYR A 242 -1.71 -0.04 13.75
C TYR A 242 -2.01 1.45 13.75
N GLU A 243 -1.06 2.22 14.28
CA GLU A 243 -1.07 3.68 14.20
C GLU A 243 -1.23 4.13 12.75
N GLY A 244 -2.20 5.02 12.51
CA GLY A 244 -2.51 5.51 11.16
C GLY A 244 -3.39 4.61 10.32
N TRP A 245 -3.98 3.55 10.88
CA TRP A 245 -4.85 2.64 10.13
C TRP A 245 -6.16 2.35 10.87
N LEU A 246 -7.26 2.30 10.11
CA LEU A 246 -8.55 1.80 10.58
C LEU A 246 -8.82 0.44 9.94
N GLY A 247 -9.02 -0.60 10.76
CA GLY A 247 -9.37 -1.94 10.29
C GLY A 247 -10.89 -2.10 10.14
N LEU A 248 -11.34 -2.60 8.99
CA LEU A 248 -12.73 -2.90 8.66
C LEU A 248 -12.89 -4.40 8.47
N SER A 249 -13.83 -5.01 9.19
CA SER A 249 -14.04 -6.46 9.19
C SER A 249 -14.99 -6.90 8.07
N PHE A 250 -14.63 -7.98 7.38
CA PHE A 250 -15.46 -8.63 6.36
C PHE A 250 -15.69 -10.11 6.69
N GLY A 251 -16.74 -10.69 6.10
CA GLY A 251 -17.13 -12.09 6.37
C GLY A 251 -16.16 -13.12 5.82
N ASP A 252 -15.46 -12.81 4.73
CA ASP A 252 -14.54 -13.72 4.06
C ASP A 252 -13.38 -12.98 3.35
N VAL A 253 -12.35 -13.76 2.97
CA VAL A 253 -11.12 -13.23 2.36
C VAL A 253 -11.35 -12.72 0.94
N SER A 254 -12.25 -13.33 0.17
CA SER A 254 -12.53 -12.93 -1.21
C SER A 254 -13.15 -11.54 -1.25
N THR A 255 -14.11 -11.29 -0.36
CA THR A 255 -14.72 -9.98 -0.17
C THR A 255 -13.72 -8.94 0.29
N ALA A 256 -12.83 -9.28 1.23
CA ALA A 256 -11.76 -8.38 1.68
C ALA A 256 -10.77 -8.04 0.55
N ILE A 257 -10.38 -9.02 -0.28
CA ILE A 257 -9.52 -8.80 -1.46
C ILE A 257 -10.19 -7.84 -2.43
N TRP A 258 -11.47 -8.06 -2.73
CA TRP A 258 -12.21 -7.22 -3.66
C TRP A 258 -12.35 -5.78 -3.13
N MET A 259 -12.71 -5.61 -1.86
CA MET A 259 -12.82 -4.30 -1.22
C MET A 259 -11.50 -3.55 -1.23
N MET A 260 -10.40 -4.22 -0.90
CA MET A 260 -9.05 -3.64 -0.96
C MET A 260 -8.70 -3.16 -2.37
N ARG A 261 -9.03 -3.93 -3.41
CA ARG A 261 -8.81 -3.54 -4.81
C ARG A 261 -9.66 -2.34 -5.22
N VAL A 262 -10.95 -2.34 -4.85
CA VAL A 262 -11.87 -1.23 -5.20
C VAL A 262 -11.46 0.07 -4.53
N LEU A 263 -10.97 0.02 -3.29
CA LEU A 263 -10.41 1.19 -2.62
C LEU A 263 -9.20 1.75 -3.38
N ALA A 264 -8.31 0.89 -3.88
CA ALA A 264 -7.15 1.33 -4.67
C ALA A 264 -7.55 2.13 -5.93
N VAL A 265 -8.63 1.73 -6.61
CA VAL A 265 -9.22 2.46 -7.77
C VAL A 265 -10.24 3.55 -7.40
N CYS A 266 -10.49 3.76 -6.11
CA CYS A 266 -11.15 4.94 -5.54
C CYS A 266 -10.12 5.93 -4.98
N ASN A 267 -8.89 5.90 -5.48
CA ASN A 267 -7.77 6.71 -5.03
C ASN A 267 -7.43 6.56 -3.54
N THR A 268 -7.65 5.39 -2.95
CA THR A 268 -7.40 5.14 -1.52
C THR A 268 -6.44 3.96 -1.37
N CYS A 269 -5.28 4.18 -0.74
CA CYS A 269 -4.41 3.09 -0.34
C CYS A 269 -5.17 2.15 0.61
N ALA A 270 -5.02 0.84 0.43
CA ALA A 270 -5.65 -0.15 1.30
C ALA A 270 -4.79 -1.40 1.36
N ARG A 271 -4.85 -2.09 2.49
CA ARG A 271 -4.15 -3.36 2.71
C ARG A 271 -5.07 -4.34 3.42
N ARG A 272 -4.62 -5.59 3.63
CA ARG A 272 -5.43 -6.57 4.36
C ARG A 272 -4.61 -7.51 5.23
N GLU A 273 -5.25 -8.01 6.29
CA GLU A 273 -4.80 -9.16 7.06
C GLU A 273 -5.99 -10.10 7.29
N GLY A 274 -5.93 -11.30 6.71
CA GLY A 274 -7.09 -12.20 6.70
C GLY A 274 -8.30 -11.56 6.03
N THR A 275 -9.39 -11.43 6.80
CA THR A 275 -10.66 -10.82 6.39
C THR A 275 -10.79 -9.34 6.77
N THR A 276 -9.75 -8.75 7.34
CA THR A 276 -9.74 -7.33 7.71
C THR A 276 -9.07 -6.50 6.63
N VAL A 277 -9.74 -5.47 6.12
CA VAL A 277 -9.13 -4.45 5.24
C VAL A 277 -8.78 -3.24 6.08
N PHE A 278 -7.56 -2.75 5.95
CA PHE A 278 -7.10 -1.54 6.62
C PHE A 278 -7.04 -0.38 5.64
N VAL A 279 -7.62 0.74 6.05
CA VAL A 279 -7.58 2.00 5.34
C VAL A 279 -6.79 3.05 6.14
N PRO A 280 -6.06 3.95 5.46
CA PRO A 280 -5.19 4.91 6.12
C PRO A 280 -6.00 6.02 6.79
N LEU A 281 -5.48 6.52 7.91
CA LEU A 281 -5.94 7.72 8.58
C LEU A 281 -4.94 8.84 8.31
N ASP A 282 -5.42 9.93 7.70
CA ASP A 282 -4.65 11.14 7.45
C ASP A 282 -5.37 12.36 8.03
N PRO A 283 -5.13 12.71 9.31
CA PRO A 283 -5.79 13.86 9.93
C PRO A 283 -5.36 15.21 9.32
N LEU A 284 -4.29 15.28 8.53
CA LEU A 284 -3.84 16.52 7.91
C LEU A 284 -4.62 16.79 6.62
N SER A 285 -4.78 15.76 5.78
CA SER A 285 -5.48 15.88 4.50
C SER A 285 -6.99 15.60 4.60
N ASP A 286 -7.41 14.85 5.62
CA ASP A 286 -8.81 14.46 5.87
C ASP A 286 -9.16 14.61 7.38
N PRO A 287 -9.15 15.85 7.92
CA PRO A 287 -9.29 16.10 9.36
C PRO A 287 -10.61 15.61 9.96
N ASP A 288 -11.65 15.50 9.12
CA ASP A 288 -12.96 15.01 9.53
C ASP A 288 -13.24 13.56 9.08
N GLY A 289 -12.34 12.99 8.27
CA GLY A 289 -12.47 11.65 7.73
C GLY A 289 -13.52 11.51 6.62
N GLU A 290 -14.04 12.61 6.09
CA GLU A 290 -15.14 12.60 5.14
C GLU A 290 -14.74 12.01 3.80
N MET A 291 -13.50 12.25 3.35
CA MET A 291 -13.01 11.68 2.09
C MET A 291 -12.91 10.18 2.20
N LEU A 292 -12.33 9.69 3.31
CA LEU A 292 -12.20 8.27 3.57
C LEU A 292 -13.56 7.59 3.72
N VAL A 293 -14.47 8.16 4.51
CA VAL A 293 -15.83 7.63 4.68
C VAL A 293 -16.52 7.54 3.32
N ARG A 294 -16.41 8.57 2.47
CA ARG A 294 -16.98 8.58 1.12
C ARG A 294 -16.39 7.48 0.23
N ALA A 295 -15.08 7.29 0.27
CA ALA A 295 -14.40 6.24 -0.49
C ALA A 295 -14.86 4.84 -0.06
N VAL A 296 -14.94 4.58 1.25
CA VAL A 296 -15.41 3.31 1.81
C VAL A 296 -16.88 3.06 1.49
N VAL A 297 -17.76 4.04 1.69
CA VAL A 297 -19.20 3.92 1.39
C VAL A 297 -19.41 3.64 -0.09
N ARG A 298 -18.66 4.33 -0.96
CA ARG A 298 -18.71 4.11 -2.41
C ARG A 298 -18.28 2.67 -2.74
N ALA A 299 -17.11 2.24 -2.27
CA ALA A 299 -16.61 0.88 -2.49
C ALA A 299 -17.59 -0.19 -1.99
N HIS A 300 -18.16 0.01 -0.81
CA HIS A 300 -19.16 -0.88 -0.22
C HIS A 300 -20.45 -0.95 -1.06
N GLY A 301 -20.95 0.20 -1.55
CA GLY A 301 -22.13 0.23 -2.42
C GLY A 301 -21.97 -0.66 -3.65
N PHE A 302 -20.77 -0.67 -4.24
CA PHE A 302 -20.46 -1.54 -5.37
C PHE A 302 -20.35 -3.03 -4.99
N ALA A 303 -19.85 -3.36 -3.79
CA ALA A 303 -19.83 -4.73 -3.30
C ALA A 303 -21.26 -5.29 -3.16
N VAL A 304 -22.18 -4.47 -2.65
CA VAL A 304 -23.61 -4.80 -2.54
C VAL A 304 -24.23 -5.02 -3.92
N GLU A 305 -23.94 -4.14 -4.89
CA GLU A 305 -24.45 -4.27 -6.27
C GLU A 305 -23.97 -5.56 -6.96
N ARG A 306 -22.73 -5.99 -6.69
CA ARG A 306 -22.19 -7.28 -7.16
C ARG A 306 -22.63 -8.50 -6.35
N LYS A 307 -23.44 -8.34 -5.30
CA LYS A 307 -23.89 -9.42 -4.41
C LYS A 307 -22.74 -10.15 -3.72
N MET A 308 -21.72 -9.40 -3.31
CA MET A 308 -20.57 -9.92 -2.55
C MET A 308 -20.73 -9.77 -1.03
N LEU A 309 -21.73 -8.98 -0.59
CA LEU A 309 -22.06 -8.70 0.80
C LEU A 309 -23.54 -9.00 1.08
#